data_AF-A0A133UP92-F1
#
_entry.id   AF-A0A133UP92-F1
#
_cell.length_a   1.000
_cell.length_b   1.000
_cell.length_c   1.000
_cell.angle_alpha   90.00
_cell.angle_beta   90.00
_cell.angle_gamma   90.00
#
_symmetry.space_group_name_H-M   'P 1'
#
loop_
_entity.id
_entity.type
_entity.pdbx_description
1 polymer ?
#
loop_
_entity_poly.entity_id
_entity_poly.type
_entity_poly.pdbx_seq_one_letter_code
_entity_poly.pdbx_strand_id
1 'polypeptide(L)'
;MDEEHLSFKTYVKKANSRGTGFFHIPDRFSDKFQVGDQVSIKIHSEETVKYSSKIRNWGGLGVYVPKKIAGKYNLNHSTCKIEINKLNGFHAKIGSDGRVYIPNRRGKKLNLDEEKIIEIEGRIKGKNETVFWPVNVREKENTVEYRIIFDKRFAGEEGVFRIEEVYDVSSEKEKISKDLRKVLKPFDWIVPDDTVRVFDGSKVPVQMSSKLDLSDISYYLGAYFADGTKKGNSWGIAASTFQQAKFYRKSHRFVFKNADLDYQLSYTFNPASRNKNKSIVEKWKKETGIQIGSIRKLETETRNAENRNKFGSLYIREHKLLVREIYVEMLSALLKKITETHDRRLAWNFLLGVLEGDGAPKSKKHCHIEIVTNVEEIDRLQRGFDVLRLDGEIYRKGDKGRSINIGSLELICNLELIGDKLFHLYPKRRRKTIRRLLDTGAARFILGKQESTAGWVKNYLKEGGILNERFNLTDRGRKIRGKLGEMSEELP
;
A
#
# COMPACT_ATOMS: atom_id res chain seq x y z
N MET A 1 20.24 19.07 25.30
CA MET A 1 20.36 17.87 26.15
C MET A 1 21.84 17.67 26.37
N ASP A 2 22.32 18.08 27.54
CA ASP A 2 23.74 18.13 27.84
C ASP A 2 24.22 16.71 28.17
N GLU A 3 25.03 16.13 27.28
CA GLU A 3 25.76 14.90 27.59
C GLU A 3 26.76 15.22 28.71
N GLU A 4 26.53 14.70 29.91
CA GLU A 4 27.42 14.96 31.04
C GLU A 4 28.79 14.31 30.77
N HIS A 5 29.73 15.14 30.36
CA HIS A 5 31.08 14.72 30.01
C HIS A 5 31.94 14.54 31.26
N LEU A 6 32.26 13.29 31.62
CA LEU A 6 33.17 13.02 32.73
C LEU A 6 34.60 12.96 32.22
N SER A 7 35.47 13.79 32.80
CA SER A 7 36.90 13.80 32.47
C SER A 7 37.78 13.57 33.70
N PHE A 8 38.78 12.71 33.55
CA PHE A 8 39.77 12.42 34.60
C PHE A 8 41.09 11.93 34.03
N LYS A 9 42.14 12.02 34.84
CA LYS A 9 43.42 11.36 34.55
C LYS A 9 43.43 9.99 35.22
N THR A 10 43.90 8.98 34.49
CA THR A 10 44.06 7.62 35.03
C THR A 10 45.22 6.92 34.34
N TYR A 11 45.77 5.92 35.02
CA TYR A 11 46.79 5.03 34.50
C TYR A 11 46.14 3.88 33.72
N VAL A 12 46.66 3.59 32.52
CA VAL A 12 46.23 2.47 31.68
C VAL A 12 47.16 1.28 31.93
N LYS A 13 46.67 0.24 32.60
CA LYS A 13 47.40 -1.00 32.89
C LYS A 13 47.34 -1.96 31.71
N LYS A 14 48.39 -2.75 31.49
CA LYS A 14 48.33 -3.90 30.56
C LYS A 14 47.51 -5.02 31.20
N ALA A 15 46.38 -5.36 30.59
CA ALA A 15 45.42 -6.31 31.14
C ALA A 15 45.67 -7.77 30.75
N ASN A 16 46.42 -8.02 29.69
CA ASN A 16 46.77 -9.39 29.26
C ASN A 16 48.08 -9.44 28.47
N SER A 17 48.60 -10.65 28.28
CA SER A 17 49.79 -10.92 27.47
C SER A 17 49.63 -10.45 26.01
N ARG A 18 48.38 -10.40 25.51
CA ARG A 18 48.05 -9.92 24.16
C ARG A 18 48.16 -8.39 24.00
N GLY A 19 48.40 -7.62 25.06
CA GLY A 19 48.63 -6.17 25.00
C GLY A 19 47.37 -5.31 25.02
N THR A 20 46.23 -5.86 25.47
CA THR A 20 45.02 -5.06 25.74
C THR A 20 45.25 -4.20 26.98
N GLY A 21 44.89 -2.92 26.94
CA GLY A 21 44.97 -2.04 28.11
C GLY A 21 43.70 -2.09 28.95
N PHE A 22 43.74 -1.58 30.18
CA PHE A 22 42.58 -1.36 31.04
C PHE A 22 42.80 -0.14 31.92
N PHE A 23 41.80 0.73 32.03
CA PHE A 23 41.81 1.84 32.98
C PHE A 23 40.62 1.74 33.93
N HIS A 24 40.83 2.16 35.17
CA HIS A 24 39.77 2.23 36.17
C HIS A 24 39.03 3.57 36.09
N ILE A 25 37.73 3.52 36.33
CA ILE A 25 36.92 4.71 36.58
C ILE A 25 37.11 5.06 38.06
N PRO A 26 37.52 6.30 38.40
CA PRO A 26 37.67 6.73 39.78
C PRO A 26 36.40 6.52 40.61
N ASP A 27 36.55 6.15 41.88
CA ASP A 27 35.42 5.83 42.77
C ASP A 27 34.38 6.96 42.86
N ARG A 28 34.82 8.22 42.79
CA ARG A 28 33.95 9.41 42.74
C ARG A 28 33.00 9.50 41.53
N PHE A 29 33.18 8.64 40.53
CA PHE A 29 32.31 8.52 39.36
C PHE A 29 31.71 7.12 39.22
N SER A 30 32.01 6.20 40.15
CA SER A 30 31.62 4.80 40.05
C SER A 30 30.11 4.59 40.12
N ASP A 31 29.41 5.44 40.86
CA ASP A 31 27.96 5.51 40.99
C ASP A 31 27.22 5.80 39.68
N LYS A 32 27.89 6.48 38.73
CA LYS A 32 27.33 6.81 37.41
C LYS A 32 27.34 5.65 36.41
N PHE A 33 28.02 4.54 36.73
CA PHE A 33 28.23 3.43 35.81
C PHE A 33 27.91 2.07 36.44
N GLN A 34 27.43 1.15 35.60
CA GLN A 34 27.24 -0.25 35.96
C GLN A 34 27.95 -1.18 34.99
N VAL A 35 28.33 -2.37 35.45
CA VAL A 35 28.91 -3.41 34.59
C VAL A 35 27.99 -3.68 33.39
N GLY A 36 28.58 -3.64 32.19
CA GLY A 36 27.88 -3.83 30.93
C GLY A 36 27.29 -2.56 30.30
N ASP A 37 27.31 -1.42 31.00
CA ASP A 37 26.99 -0.12 30.37
C ASP A 37 27.93 0.12 29.17
N GLN A 38 27.35 0.65 28.10
CA GLN A 38 28.08 1.02 26.89
C GLN A 38 28.51 2.48 27.00
N VAL A 39 29.77 2.77 26.68
CA VAL A 39 30.38 4.09 26.84
C VAL A 39 31.14 4.51 25.60
N SER A 40 31.14 5.81 25.31
CA SER A 40 32.07 6.46 24.40
C SER A 40 33.26 6.96 25.19
N ILE A 41 34.46 6.70 24.68
CA ILE A 41 35.72 7.02 25.35
C ILE A 41 36.55 7.86 24.40
N LYS A 42 37.05 8.98 24.89
CA LYS A 42 38.15 9.72 24.26
C LYS A 42 39.37 9.64 25.16
N ILE A 43 40.48 9.18 24.61
CA ILE A 43 41.78 9.19 25.29
C ILE A 43 42.58 10.33 24.65
N HIS A 44 42.97 11.30 25.47
CA HIS A 44 43.87 12.38 25.09
C HIS A 44 45.31 11.90 25.32
N SER A 45 45.96 11.51 24.21
CA SER A 45 47.39 11.23 24.12
C SER A 45 48.04 12.27 23.20
N GLU A 46 49.12 11.93 22.47
CA GLU A 46 49.64 12.78 21.38
C GLU A 46 48.56 13.07 20.33
N GLU A 47 47.71 12.06 20.04
CA GLU A 47 46.47 12.24 19.30
C GLU A 47 45.26 11.97 20.20
N THR A 48 44.12 12.60 19.91
CA THR A 48 42.84 12.25 20.55
C THR A 48 42.26 11.00 19.88
N VAL A 49 42.21 9.90 20.62
CA VAL A 49 41.65 8.63 20.12
C VAL A 49 40.25 8.44 20.65
N LYS A 50 39.30 8.10 19.77
CA LYS A 50 37.91 7.82 20.15
C LYS A 50 37.56 6.37 19.88
N TYR A 51 36.89 5.72 20.83
CA TYR A 51 36.31 4.39 20.62
C TYR A 51 35.13 4.16 21.57
N SER A 52 34.36 3.11 21.33
CA SER A 52 33.28 2.68 22.22
C SER A 52 33.61 1.35 22.86
N SER A 53 33.17 1.14 24.10
CA SER A 53 33.42 -0.10 24.84
C SER A 53 32.39 -0.29 25.96
N LYS A 54 32.51 -1.39 26.70
CA LYS A 54 31.64 -1.72 27.83
C LYS A 54 32.38 -1.56 29.14
N ILE A 55 31.67 -1.07 30.16
CA ILE A 55 32.14 -1.10 31.55
C ILE A 55 32.30 -2.55 32.01
N ARG A 56 33.43 -2.86 32.64
CA ARG A 56 33.77 -4.16 33.20
C ARG A 56 34.22 -3.99 34.64
N ASN A 57 34.12 -5.08 35.40
CA ASN A 57 34.74 -5.17 36.72
C ASN A 57 36.02 -6.00 36.60
N TRP A 58 37.18 -5.40 36.91
CA TRP A 58 38.47 -6.08 36.96
C TRP A 58 39.28 -5.49 38.12
N GLY A 59 38.96 -5.90 39.35
CA GLY A 59 39.48 -5.27 40.57
C GLY A 59 38.95 -3.85 40.79
N GLY A 60 37.81 -3.51 40.18
CA GLY A 60 37.21 -2.17 40.13
C GLY A 60 36.50 -1.92 38.80
N LEU A 61 35.59 -0.94 38.77
CA LEU A 61 34.92 -0.54 37.53
C LEU A 61 35.91 0.12 36.57
N GLY A 62 35.85 -0.25 35.31
CA GLY A 62 36.77 0.28 34.31
C GLY A 62 36.45 -0.20 32.91
N VAL A 63 37.35 0.11 31.97
CA VAL A 63 37.15 -0.20 30.56
C VAL A 63 38.41 -0.74 29.93
N TYR A 64 38.26 -1.78 29.11
CA TYR A 64 39.34 -2.27 28.27
C TYR A 64 39.65 -1.29 27.14
N VAL A 65 40.93 -1.09 26.89
CA VAL A 65 41.49 -0.38 25.73
C VAL A 65 41.91 -1.44 24.70
N PRO A 66 41.30 -1.47 23.50
CA PRO A 66 41.62 -2.47 22.48
C PRO A 66 43.12 -2.51 22.17
N LYS A 67 43.69 -3.72 21.97
CA LYS A 67 45.12 -3.93 21.66
C LYS A 67 45.63 -2.99 20.57
N LYS A 68 44.87 -2.83 19.47
CA LYS A 68 45.26 -1.98 18.34
C LYS A 68 45.43 -0.52 18.77
N ILE A 69 44.57 -0.02 19.66
CA ILE A 69 44.64 1.34 20.19
C ILE A 69 45.76 1.44 21.23
N ALA A 70 45.77 0.52 22.20
CA ALA A 70 46.77 0.53 23.26
C ALA A 70 48.21 0.40 22.73
N GLY A 71 48.42 -0.41 21.70
CA GLY A 71 49.72 -0.58 21.04
C GLY A 71 50.09 0.58 20.11
N LYS A 72 49.18 1.02 19.23
CA LYS A 72 49.46 2.11 18.26
C LYS A 72 49.86 3.41 18.96
N TYR A 73 49.23 3.69 20.10
CA TYR A 73 49.40 4.94 20.85
C TYR A 73 50.25 4.78 22.13
N ASN A 74 50.96 3.65 22.28
CA ASN A 74 51.79 3.35 23.46
C ASN A 74 51.10 3.66 24.81
N LEU A 75 49.81 3.31 24.91
CA LEU A 75 48.99 3.65 26.07
C LEU A 75 49.24 2.72 27.27
N ASN A 76 49.79 1.52 27.03
CA ASN A 76 50.06 0.61 28.14
C ASN A 76 51.16 1.21 29.03
N HIS A 77 50.88 1.23 30.33
CA HIS A 77 51.75 1.80 31.36
C HIS A 77 51.92 3.33 31.32
N SER A 78 50.98 4.05 30.70
CA SER A 78 50.99 5.52 30.70
C SER A 78 49.76 6.11 31.42
N THR A 79 49.93 7.35 31.89
CA THR A 79 48.84 8.14 32.48
C THR A 79 48.25 9.03 31.39
N CYS A 80 46.95 8.90 31.14
CA CYS A 80 46.26 9.65 30.11
C CYS A 80 45.07 10.41 30.70
N LYS A 81 44.69 11.53 30.06
CA LYS A 81 43.40 12.17 30.32
C LYS A 81 42.34 11.44 29.50
N ILE A 82 41.30 10.97 30.17
CA ILE A 82 40.18 10.25 29.58
C ILE A 82 38.92 11.11 29.71
N GLU A 83 38.14 11.16 28.64
CA GLU A 83 36.74 11.55 28.66
C GLU A 83 35.89 10.30 28.45
N ILE A 84 34.91 10.08 29.32
CA ILE A 84 34.01 8.93 29.24
C ILE A 84 32.56 9.38 29.37
N ASN A 85 31.73 8.92 28.45
CA ASN A 85 30.32 9.24 28.40
C ASN A 85 29.50 7.97 28.27
N LYS A 86 28.43 7.86 29.03
CA LYS A 86 27.45 6.79 28.82
C LYS A 86 26.75 6.99 27.49
N LEU A 87 26.72 5.95 26.65
CA LEU A 87 26.02 6.00 25.38
C LEU A 87 24.52 5.96 25.63
N ASN A 88 23.78 6.91 25.07
CA ASN A 88 22.33 6.80 24.93
C ASN A 88 21.99 5.83 23.79
N GLY A 89 22.19 4.52 24.02
CA GLY A 89 22.20 3.57 22.93
C GLY A 89 23.05 2.34 23.22
N PHE A 90 23.48 1.68 22.16
CA PHE A 90 24.51 0.65 22.19
C PHE A 90 25.37 0.75 20.94
N HIS A 91 26.67 0.55 21.10
CA HIS A 91 27.57 0.41 19.97
C HIS A 91 27.45 -1.00 19.40
N ALA A 92 27.37 -1.08 18.07
CA ALA A 92 27.38 -2.34 17.33
C ALA A 92 28.03 -2.16 15.96
N LYS A 93 28.57 -3.27 15.44
CA LYS A 93 29.00 -3.39 14.05
C LYS A 93 27.88 -3.99 13.21
N ILE A 94 27.69 -3.46 12.01
CA ILE A 94 26.70 -3.92 11.05
C ILE A 94 27.28 -5.10 10.26
N GLY A 95 26.59 -6.23 10.26
CA GLY A 95 26.98 -7.42 9.53
C GLY A 95 26.87 -7.27 8.01
N SER A 96 27.35 -8.26 7.26
CA SER A 96 27.38 -8.23 5.78
C SER A 96 26.00 -8.14 5.12
N ASP A 97 24.97 -8.61 5.81
CA ASP A 97 23.56 -8.55 5.41
C ASP A 97 22.80 -7.37 6.03
N GLY A 98 23.50 -6.45 6.69
CA GLY A 98 22.87 -5.33 7.39
C GLY A 98 22.42 -5.65 8.82
N ARG A 99 22.68 -6.86 9.34
CA ARG A 99 22.23 -7.25 10.68
C ARG A 99 22.91 -6.44 11.79
N VAL A 100 22.16 -6.11 12.83
CA VAL A 100 22.66 -5.50 14.07
C VAL A 100 22.20 -6.35 15.25
N TYR A 101 23.14 -6.66 16.16
CA TYR A 101 22.86 -7.41 17.39
C TYR A 101 22.54 -6.46 18.54
N ILE A 102 21.37 -6.63 19.14
CA ILE A 102 20.94 -5.89 20.32
C ILE A 102 21.52 -6.58 21.56
N PRO A 103 22.19 -5.85 22.47
CA PRO A 103 22.73 -6.44 23.69
C PRO A 103 21.65 -7.15 24.51
N ASN A 104 21.91 -8.40 24.93
CA ASN A 104 20.96 -9.24 25.68
C ASN A 104 20.32 -8.52 26.88
N ARG A 105 21.11 -7.81 27.71
CA ARG A 105 20.60 -7.00 28.83
C ARG A 105 19.55 -5.98 28.40
N ARG A 106 19.73 -5.34 27.23
CA ARG A 106 18.78 -4.37 26.69
C ARG A 106 17.54 -5.05 26.12
N GLY A 107 17.70 -6.15 25.39
CA GLY A 107 16.59 -6.96 24.89
C GLY A 107 15.69 -7.46 26.01
N LYS A 108 16.27 -8.01 27.09
CA LYS A 108 15.52 -8.42 28.29
C LYS A 108 14.83 -7.25 28.98
N LYS A 109 15.52 -6.11 29.15
CA LYS A 109 14.94 -4.91 29.79
C LYS A 109 13.71 -4.39 29.05
N LEU A 110 13.73 -4.46 27.72
CA LEU A 110 12.62 -4.03 26.85
C LEU A 110 11.62 -5.17 26.56
N ASN A 111 11.81 -6.34 27.17
CA ASN A 111 11.01 -7.54 26.93
C ASN A 111 10.87 -7.85 25.43
N LEU A 112 11.94 -7.78 24.64
CA LEU A 112 11.85 -8.05 23.19
C LEU A 112 11.56 -9.54 22.93
N ASP A 113 10.75 -9.81 21.91
CA ASP A 113 10.35 -11.14 21.44
C ASP A 113 10.19 -11.13 19.90
N GLU A 114 9.86 -12.26 19.29
CA GLU A 114 9.72 -12.37 17.82
C GLU A 114 8.49 -11.66 17.24
N GLU A 115 7.50 -11.31 18.06
CA GLU A 115 6.28 -10.64 17.60
C GLU A 115 6.40 -9.11 17.63
N LYS A 116 7.49 -8.58 18.19
CA LYS A 116 7.73 -7.15 18.34
C LYS A 116 8.45 -6.54 17.14
N ILE A 117 7.97 -5.36 16.76
CA ILE A 117 8.65 -4.47 15.81
C ILE A 117 9.24 -3.32 16.60
N ILE A 118 10.50 -2.97 16.33
CA ILE A 118 11.15 -1.84 17.01
C ILE A 118 11.46 -0.72 16.02
N GLU A 119 11.34 0.52 16.51
CA GLU A 119 11.95 1.69 15.89
C GLU A 119 13.38 1.84 16.41
N ILE A 120 14.34 1.82 15.51
CA ILE A 120 15.76 1.97 15.85
C ILE A 120 16.39 3.12 15.07
N GLU A 121 17.01 4.05 15.79
CA GLU A 121 17.83 5.11 15.24
C GLU A 121 19.31 4.68 15.30
N GLY A 122 20.02 4.72 14.18
CA GLY A 122 21.44 4.44 14.08
C GLY A 122 22.23 5.68 13.65
N ARG A 123 23.23 6.08 14.43
CA ARG A 123 24.22 7.10 14.06
C ARG A 123 25.47 6.44 13.49
N ILE A 124 25.63 6.50 12.17
CA ILE A 124 26.71 5.85 11.42
C ILE A 124 27.44 6.90 10.59
N LYS A 125 28.77 7.02 10.73
CA LYS A 125 29.58 8.06 10.06
C LYS A 125 29.02 9.49 10.22
N GLY A 126 28.40 9.79 11.35
CA GLY A 126 27.82 11.09 11.64
C GLY A 126 26.44 11.36 11.02
N LYS A 127 25.87 10.41 10.25
CA LYS A 127 24.49 10.47 9.75
C LYS A 127 23.57 9.66 10.66
N ASN A 128 22.35 10.16 10.85
CA ASN A 128 21.29 9.43 11.56
C ASN A 128 20.37 8.78 10.53
N GLU A 129 20.06 7.51 10.75
CA GLU A 129 19.15 6.72 9.94
C GLU A 129 18.17 6.01 10.87
N THR A 130 16.89 5.95 10.51
CA THR A 130 15.86 5.30 11.33
C THR A 130 15.24 4.14 10.56
N VAL A 131 15.09 3.00 11.23
CA VAL A 131 14.55 1.77 10.64
C VAL A 131 13.50 1.18 11.57
N PHE A 132 12.46 0.61 10.98
CA PHE A 132 11.48 -0.22 11.67
C PHE A 132 11.73 -1.67 11.26
N TRP A 133 11.91 -2.58 12.21
CA TRP A 133 12.19 -3.97 11.88
C TRP A 133 11.66 -4.95 12.95
N PRO A 134 11.11 -6.11 12.54
CA PRO A 134 10.76 -7.17 13.48
C PRO A 134 11.99 -7.73 14.19
N VAL A 135 11.91 -7.91 15.50
CA VAL A 135 13.02 -8.50 16.25
C VAL A 135 13.08 -10.00 15.93
N ASN A 136 14.25 -10.49 15.54
CA ASN A 136 14.49 -11.91 15.43
C ASN A 136 15.22 -12.38 16.69
N VAL A 137 14.63 -13.37 17.36
CA VAL A 137 15.15 -13.92 18.61
C VAL A 137 15.73 -15.30 18.35
N ARG A 138 16.98 -15.51 18.76
CA ARG A 138 17.61 -16.82 18.68
C ARG A 138 18.01 -17.29 20.06
N GLU A 139 17.43 -18.39 20.49
CA GLU A 139 17.86 -19.10 21.69
C GLU A 139 19.14 -19.90 21.40
N LYS A 140 20.09 -19.81 22.31
CA LYS A 140 21.30 -20.63 22.39
C LYS A 140 21.35 -21.25 23.79
N GLU A 141 22.08 -22.35 23.95
CA GLU A 141 22.18 -23.13 25.20
C GLU A 141 22.27 -22.28 26.49
N ASN A 142 22.99 -21.15 26.46
CA ASN A 142 23.19 -20.29 27.64
C ASN A 142 22.87 -18.79 27.40
N THR A 143 22.27 -18.43 26.26
CA THR A 143 21.99 -17.01 25.97
C THR A 143 20.88 -16.83 24.93
N VAL A 144 20.21 -15.70 24.99
CA VAL A 144 19.29 -15.22 23.95
C VAL A 144 20.00 -14.15 23.13
N GLU A 145 19.90 -14.25 21.81
CA GLU A 145 20.38 -13.24 20.86
C GLU A 145 19.19 -12.52 20.23
N TYR A 146 19.21 -11.19 20.32
CA TYR A 146 18.25 -10.32 19.67
C TYR A 146 18.93 -9.67 18.47
N ARG A 147 18.34 -9.80 17.28
CA ARG A 147 18.88 -9.19 16.06
C ARG A 147 17.79 -8.56 15.21
N ILE A 148 18.19 -7.55 14.45
CA ILE A 148 17.37 -6.90 13.44
C ILE A 148 18.19 -6.71 12.17
N ILE A 149 17.54 -6.42 11.04
CA ILE A 149 18.22 -5.92 9.85
C ILE A 149 18.07 -4.41 9.84
N PHE A 150 19.20 -3.70 9.96
CA PHE A 150 19.23 -2.25 9.90
C PHE A 150 19.28 -1.81 8.43
N ASP A 151 20.43 -1.97 7.77
CA ASP A 151 20.56 -1.75 6.34
C ASP A 151 21.87 -2.36 5.81
N LYS A 152 21.77 -3.16 4.75
CA LYS A 152 22.94 -3.76 4.09
C LYS A 152 23.89 -2.73 3.47
N ARG A 153 23.41 -1.51 3.17
CA ARG A 153 24.23 -0.42 2.62
C ARG A 153 25.34 0.03 3.57
N PHE A 154 25.18 -0.21 4.87
CA PHE A 154 26.18 0.10 5.89
C PHE A 154 26.95 -1.16 6.35
N ALA A 155 26.95 -2.23 5.57
CA ALA A 155 27.67 -3.46 5.93
C ALA A 155 29.15 -3.20 6.25
N GLY A 156 29.61 -3.72 7.40
CA GLY A 156 30.98 -3.55 7.87
C GLY A 156 31.22 -2.28 8.68
N GLU A 157 30.30 -1.32 8.66
CA GLU A 157 30.39 -0.08 9.43
C GLU A 157 30.04 -0.29 10.91
N GLU A 158 30.50 0.64 11.74
CA GLU A 158 30.14 0.70 13.16
C GLU A 158 29.30 1.95 13.44
N GLY A 159 28.36 1.82 14.37
CA GLY A 159 27.45 2.89 14.75
C GLY A 159 27.01 2.81 16.20
N VAL A 160 26.37 3.88 16.66
CA VAL A 160 25.64 3.90 17.92
C VAL A 160 24.16 3.81 17.59
N PHE A 161 23.49 2.83 18.17
CA PHE A 161 22.08 2.53 17.91
C PHE A 161 21.24 2.78 19.16
N ARG A 162 20.08 3.37 18.99
CA ARG A 162 19.11 3.65 20.05
C ARG A 162 17.76 3.09 19.62
N ILE A 163 17.13 2.35 20.52
CA ILE A 163 15.75 1.88 20.32
C ILE A 163 14.86 3.00 20.84
N GLU A 164 14.09 3.61 19.95
CA GLU A 164 13.16 4.71 20.29
C GLU A 164 11.88 4.14 20.87
N GLU A 165 11.30 3.17 20.18
CA GLU A 165 9.98 2.63 20.51
C GLU A 165 9.91 1.12 20.21
N VAL A 166 9.05 0.43 20.96
CA VAL A 166 8.77 -1.01 20.80
C VAL A 166 7.27 -1.16 20.59
N TYR A 167 6.89 -1.70 19.44
CA TYR A 167 5.51 -1.94 19.05
C TYR A 167 5.17 -3.42 19.23
N ASP A 168 4.11 -3.67 20.00
CA ASP A 168 3.54 -5.00 20.18
C ASP A 168 2.39 -5.19 19.20
N VAL A 169 2.66 -5.90 18.10
CA VAL A 169 1.70 -6.13 17.01
C VAL A 169 0.40 -6.77 17.53
N SER A 170 0.46 -7.59 18.59
CA SER A 170 -0.72 -8.24 19.16
C SER A 170 -1.69 -7.20 19.75
N SER A 171 -1.16 -6.22 20.49
CA SER A 171 -1.93 -5.11 21.06
C SER A 171 -2.41 -4.11 20.01
N GLU A 172 -1.62 -3.91 18.95
CA GLU A 172 -1.94 -2.99 17.86
C GLU A 172 -3.09 -3.49 16.97
N LYS A 173 -3.36 -4.81 16.94
CA LYS A 173 -4.47 -5.40 16.17
C LYS A 173 -5.78 -4.70 16.46
N GLU A 174 -6.07 -4.41 17.73
CA GLU A 174 -7.33 -3.78 18.15
C GLU A 174 -7.58 -2.41 17.53
N LYS A 175 -6.51 -1.70 17.13
CA LYS A 175 -6.59 -0.36 16.54
C LYS A 175 -6.94 -0.35 15.05
N ILE A 176 -6.97 -1.51 14.38
CA ILE A 176 -7.31 -1.63 12.96
C ILE A 176 -8.53 -2.54 12.71
N SER A 177 -9.25 -2.24 11.62
CA SER A 177 -10.45 -2.99 11.23
C SER A 177 -10.15 -4.47 10.96
N LYS A 178 -11.13 -5.36 11.19
CA LYS A 178 -10.98 -6.81 10.93
C LYS A 178 -10.59 -7.10 9.48
N ASP A 179 -11.12 -6.33 8.54
CA ASP A 179 -10.79 -6.48 7.12
C ASP A 179 -9.36 -6.07 6.83
N LEU A 180 -8.89 -4.96 7.40
CA LEU A 180 -7.51 -4.52 7.24
C LEU A 180 -6.53 -5.53 7.86
N ARG A 181 -6.86 -6.16 9.00
CA ARG A 181 -6.04 -7.27 9.55
C ARG A 181 -5.88 -8.43 8.58
N LYS A 182 -6.94 -8.79 7.84
CA LYS A 182 -6.87 -9.85 6.83
C LYS A 182 -5.93 -9.46 5.68
N VAL A 183 -6.03 -8.22 5.21
CA VAL A 183 -5.16 -7.67 4.15
C VAL A 183 -3.70 -7.62 4.58
N LEU A 184 -3.45 -7.29 5.85
CA LEU A 184 -2.10 -7.10 6.38
C LEU A 184 -1.44 -8.36 6.91
N LYS A 185 -2.16 -9.50 6.95
CA LYS A 185 -1.63 -10.79 7.43
C LYS A 185 -0.28 -11.20 6.80
N PRO A 186 0.01 -10.99 5.51
CA PRO A 186 1.27 -11.41 4.92
C PRO A 186 2.40 -10.38 5.08
N PHE A 187 2.17 -9.25 5.76
CA PHE A 187 3.13 -8.16 5.89
C PHE A 187 3.45 -7.88 7.37
N ASP A 188 4.58 -7.21 7.61
CA ASP A 188 4.89 -6.62 8.91
C ASP A 188 4.23 -5.24 8.98
N TRP A 189 3.66 -4.87 10.14
CA TRP A 189 3.01 -3.56 10.27
C TRP A 189 2.90 -3.10 11.72
N ILE A 190 2.81 -1.78 11.90
CA ILE A 190 2.61 -1.09 13.19
C ILE A 190 1.57 0.03 13.04
N VAL A 191 1.06 0.57 14.15
CA VAL A 191 0.05 1.65 14.15
C VAL A 191 0.46 2.85 15.02
N PRO A 192 1.51 3.61 14.63
CA PRO A 192 1.80 4.89 15.26
C PRO A 192 0.73 5.92 14.88
N ASP A 193 0.17 6.61 15.87
CA ASP A 193 -0.72 7.77 15.69
C ASP A 193 -1.84 7.56 14.65
N ASP A 194 -2.66 6.51 14.82
CA ASP A 194 -3.77 6.17 13.90
C ASP A 194 -3.36 5.98 12.42
N THR A 195 -2.10 5.66 12.19
CA THR A 195 -1.55 5.42 10.86
C THR A 195 -0.92 4.05 10.83
N VAL A 196 -1.39 3.19 9.95
CA VAL A 196 -0.73 1.90 9.73
C VAL A 196 0.50 2.13 8.89
N ARG A 197 1.67 1.76 9.41
CA ARG A 197 2.90 1.64 8.61
C ARG A 197 3.11 0.18 8.29
N VAL A 198 3.21 -0.15 7.00
CA VAL A 198 3.39 -1.51 6.51
C VAL A 198 4.78 -1.65 5.91
N PHE A 199 5.44 -2.77 6.22
CA PHE A 199 6.78 -3.15 5.81
C PHE A 199 6.75 -4.53 5.16
N ASP A 200 7.71 -4.77 4.28
CA ASP A 200 7.97 -6.08 3.70
C ASP A 200 9.43 -6.16 3.29
N GLY A 201 10.23 -6.74 4.18
CA GLY A 201 11.69 -6.81 4.03
C GLY A 201 12.30 -5.45 3.74
N SER A 202 13.14 -5.37 2.69
CA SER A 202 13.85 -4.13 2.33
C SER A 202 13.03 -3.15 1.47
N LYS A 203 11.71 -3.35 1.34
CA LYS A 203 10.86 -2.46 0.51
C LYS A 203 10.60 -1.15 1.24
N VAL A 204 10.39 -0.07 0.47
CA VAL A 204 10.04 1.24 1.03
C VAL A 204 8.70 1.13 1.77
N PRO A 205 8.62 1.55 3.05
CA PRO A 205 7.40 1.44 3.83
C PRO A 205 6.25 2.25 3.24
N VAL A 206 5.03 1.78 3.45
CA VAL A 206 3.81 2.49 3.04
C VAL A 206 2.98 2.89 4.26
N GLN A 207 2.30 4.02 4.15
CA GLN A 207 1.46 4.55 5.23
C GLN A 207 0.00 4.56 4.80
N MET A 208 -0.87 4.03 5.65
CA MET A 208 -2.29 3.86 5.38
C MET A 208 -3.13 4.34 6.57
N SER A 209 -4.40 4.63 6.33
CA SER A 209 -5.35 4.88 7.43
C SER A 209 -5.64 3.60 8.22
N SER A 210 -5.59 3.66 9.55
CA SER A 210 -6.03 2.55 10.43
C SER A 210 -7.53 2.26 10.32
N LYS A 211 -8.30 3.26 9.87
CA LYS A 211 -9.76 3.22 9.74
C LYS A 211 -10.24 2.83 8.33
N LEU A 212 -9.38 2.25 7.50
CA LEU A 212 -9.77 1.86 6.14
C LEU A 212 -10.79 0.71 6.18
N ASP A 213 -11.96 0.94 5.57
CA ASP A 213 -12.96 -0.10 5.26
C ASP A 213 -12.93 -0.41 3.76
N LEU A 214 -12.84 -1.69 3.42
CA LEU A 214 -12.89 -2.17 2.03
C LEU A 214 -14.24 -1.87 1.38
N SER A 215 -15.31 -1.76 2.16
CA SER A 215 -16.64 -1.39 1.66
C SER A 215 -16.64 0.00 1.02
N ASP A 216 -15.93 0.95 1.63
CA ASP A 216 -15.86 2.35 1.19
C ASP A 216 -15.07 2.51 -0.12
N ILE A 217 -14.11 1.62 -0.36
CA ILE A 217 -13.27 1.63 -1.56
C ILE A 217 -13.61 0.52 -2.57
N SER A 218 -14.69 -0.23 -2.35
CA SER A 218 -15.05 -1.38 -3.19
C SER A 218 -15.24 -1.02 -4.67
N TYR A 219 -15.86 0.12 -4.95
CA TYR A 219 -15.98 0.66 -6.31
C TYR A 219 -14.63 0.95 -6.95
N TYR A 220 -13.72 1.56 -6.20
CA TYR A 220 -12.38 1.86 -6.68
C TYR A 220 -11.54 0.59 -6.89
N LEU A 221 -11.66 -0.38 -5.99
CA LEU A 221 -11.05 -1.69 -6.14
C LEU A 221 -11.59 -2.44 -7.37
N GLY A 222 -12.87 -2.32 -7.69
CA GLY A 222 -13.43 -2.83 -8.95
C GLY A 222 -12.80 -2.19 -10.19
N ALA A 223 -12.62 -0.87 -10.18
CA ALA A 223 -11.94 -0.18 -11.28
C ALA A 223 -10.46 -0.59 -11.40
N TYR A 224 -9.77 -0.77 -10.27
CA TYR A 224 -8.41 -1.30 -10.25
C TYR A 224 -8.34 -2.78 -10.67
N PHE A 225 -9.36 -3.57 -10.38
CA PHE A 225 -9.48 -4.94 -10.89
C PHE A 225 -9.56 -4.97 -12.41
N ALA A 226 -10.20 -4.01 -13.07
CA ALA A 226 -10.20 -3.92 -14.54
C ALA A 226 -8.89 -3.31 -15.07
N ASP A 227 -8.63 -2.04 -14.74
CA ASP A 227 -7.59 -1.22 -15.40
C ASP A 227 -6.21 -1.25 -14.70
N GLY A 228 -6.11 -1.92 -13.56
CA GLY A 228 -4.93 -1.89 -12.69
C GLY A 228 -3.84 -2.90 -13.05
N THR A 229 -2.62 -2.61 -12.62
CA THR A 229 -1.46 -3.49 -12.76
C THR A 229 -1.40 -4.47 -11.61
N LYS A 230 -1.75 -5.75 -11.83
CA LYS A 230 -1.75 -6.80 -10.80
C LYS A 230 -0.49 -7.68 -10.78
N LYS A 231 0.35 -7.61 -11.83
CA LYS A 231 1.64 -8.31 -11.96
C LYS A 231 2.73 -7.29 -12.35
N GLY A 232 3.99 -7.48 -11.96
CA GLY A 232 5.12 -6.58 -12.30
C GLY A 232 5.93 -6.07 -11.11
N ASN A 233 6.43 -4.83 -11.16
CA ASN A 233 7.29 -4.25 -10.10
C ASN A 233 6.76 -2.93 -9.51
N SER A 234 5.56 -2.49 -9.90
CA SER A 234 4.97 -1.23 -9.45
C SER A 234 3.46 -1.31 -9.44
N TRP A 235 2.82 -0.45 -8.65
CA TRP A 235 1.40 -0.19 -8.79
C TRP A 235 1.15 0.74 -9.97
N GLY A 236 0.02 0.56 -10.65
CA GLY A 236 -0.44 1.51 -11.65
C GLY A 236 -1.85 1.23 -12.12
N ILE A 237 -2.50 2.25 -12.69
CA ILE A 237 -3.85 2.18 -13.24
C ILE A 237 -3.97 3.15 -14.42
N ALA A 238 -4.70 2.75 -15.46
CA ALA A 238 -4.93 3.58 -16.65
C ALA A 238 -6.28 4.30 -16.58
N ALA A 239 -6.28 5.63 -16.69
CA ALA A 239 -7.49 6.44 -16.79
C ALA A 239 -7.71 6.89 -18.24
N SER A 240 -8.85 6.52 -18.81
CA SER A 240 -9.27 6.93 -20.15
C SER A 240 -10.08 8.23 -20.14
N THR A 241 -10.54 8.71 -18.99
CA THR A 241 -11.26 9.99 -18.88
C THR A 241 -10.66 10.88 -17.80
N PHE A 242 -10.97 12.18 -17.85
CA PHE A 242 -10.58 13.12 -16.80
C PHE A 242 -11.24 12.77 -15.46
N GLN A 243 -12.48 12.29 -15.49
CA GLN A 243 -13.25 11.83 -14.33
C GLN A 243 -12.57 10.63 -13.66
N GLN A 244 -12.18 9.62 -14.44
CA GLN A 244 -11.42 8.46 -13.95
C GLN A 244 -10.11 8.91 -13.29
N ALA A 245 -9.34 9.78 -13.93
CA ALA A 245 -8.06 10.22 -13.37
C ALA A 245 -8.20 10.95 -12.03
N LYS A 246 -9.19 11.86 -11.92
CA LYS A 246 -9.50 12.53 -10.64
C LYS A 246 -9.90 11.53 -9.57
N PHE A 247 -10.79 10.61 -9.92
CA PHE A 247 -11.31 9.61 -9.00
C PHE A 247 -10.20 8.64 -8.52
N TYR A 248 -9.37 8.12 -9.43
CA TYR A 248 -8.28 7.21 -9.11
C TYR A 248 -7.21 7.89 -8.24
N ARG A 249 -6.80 9.13 -8.58
CA ARG A 249 -5.85 9.90 -7.78
C ARG A 249 -6.39 10.16 -6.36
N LYS A 250 -7.65 10.59 -6.24
CA LYS A 250 -8.28 10.87 -4.94
C LYS A 250 -8.38 9.60 -4.09
N SER A 251 -8.86 8.50 -4.69
CA SER A 251 -9.05 7.23 -4.00
C SER A 251 -7.71 6.61 -3.58
N HIS A 252 -6.68 6.69 -4.43
CA HIS A 252 -5.34 6.20 -4.08
C HIS A 252 -4.76 6.94 -2.87
N ARG A 253 -4.84 8.28 -2.86
CA ARG A 253 -4.37 9.11 -1.73
C ARG A 253 -5.18 8.94 -0.45
N PHE A 254 -6.46 8.55 -0.59
CA PHE A 254 -7.27 8.17 0.56
C PHE A 254 -6.77 6.87 1.19
N VAL A 255 -6.35 5.90 0.38
CA VAL A 255 -5.80 4.62 0.86
C VAL A 255 -4.38 4.80 1.42
N PHE A 256 -3.51 5.49 0.69
CA PHE A 256 -2.09 5.66 1.03
C PHE A 256 -1.76 7.13 1.33
N LYS A 257 -1.42 7.43 2.60
CA LYS A 257 -1.14 8.80 3.08
C LYS A 257 0.16 9.36 2.49
N ASN A 258 1.16 8.51 2.28
CA ASN A 258 2.47 8.87 1.71
C ASN A 258 2.59 8.49 0.22
N ALA A 259 1.48 8.56 -0.52
CA ALA A 259 1.45 8.24 -1.94
C ALA A 259 2.31 9.22 -2.76
N ASP A 260 3.23 8.68 -3.55
CA ASP A 260 4.04 9.40 -4.52
C ASP A 260 3.67 8.94 -5.93
N LEU A 261 2.97 9.82 -6.65
CA LEU A 261 2.29 9.45 -7.88
C LEU A 261 2.98 10.05 -9.09
N ASP A 262 3.37 9.17 -10.01
CA ASP A 262 3.88 9.52 -11.32
C ASP A 262 2.81 9.42 -12.39
N TYR A 263 2.86 10.36 -13.34
CA TYR A 263 1.86 10.50 -14.39
C TYR A 263 2.49 10.44 -15.77
N GLN A 264 2.11 9.42 -16.54
CA GLN A 264 2.52 9.25 -17.93
C GLN A 264 1.30 9.35 -18.84
N LEU A 265 1.34 10.31 -19.77
CA LEU A 265 0.30 10.42 -20.79
C LEU A 265 0.64 9.52 -21.98
N SER A 266 -0.28 8.64 -22.38
CA SER A 266 -0.16 7.87 -23.60
C SER A 266 -1.23 8.27 -24.62
N TYR A 267 -0.82 8.63 -25.84
CA TYR A 267 -1.75 8.88 -26.94
C TYR A 267 -1.20 8.33 -28.25
N THR A 268 -2.12 8.09 -29.19
CA THR A 268 -1.78 7.67 -30.55
C THR A 268 -1.48 8.92 -31.38
N PHE A 269 -0.27 9.00 -31.94
CA PHE A 269 0.16 10.15 -32.74
C PHE A 269 -0.21 9.95 -34.20
N ASN A 270 -0.79 10.98 -34.83
CA ASN A 270 -0.97 11.03 -36.28
C ASN A 270 0.08 12.03 -36.85
N PRO A 271 1.04 11.57 -37.67
CA PRO A 271 2.09 12.41 -38.27
C PRO A 271 1.58 13.62 -39.05
N ALA A 272 0.37 13.55 -39.60
CA ALA A 272 -0.28 14.66 -40.32
C ALA A 272 -0.71 15.81 -39.39
N SER A 273 -0.75 15.60 -38.07
CA SER A 273 -1.16 16.61 -37.08
C SER A 273 0.02 17.17 -36.29
N ARG A 274 0.72 18.16 -36.87
CA ARG A 274 1.72 18.95 -36.14
C ARG A 274 1.01 19.77 -35.04
N ASN A 275 1.57 19.83 -33.82
CA ASN A 275 1.12 20.61 -32.64
C ASN A 275 0.05 20.06 -31.65
N LYS A 276 -0.41 18.80 -31.72
CA LYS A 276 -1.39 18.28 -30.73
C LYS A 276 -0.85 18.02 -29.31
N ASN A 277 0.46 17.93 -29.11
CA ASN A 277 1.01 17.41 -27.85
C ASN A 277 0.88 18.39 -26.68
N LYS A 278 1.24 19.67 -26.91
CA LYS A 278 1.12 20.72 -25.88
C LYS A 278 -0.35 20.92 -25.49
N SER A 279 -1.26 20.98 -26.46
CA SER A 279 -2.69 21.17 -26.21
C SER A 279 -3.34 20.01 -25.46
N ILE A 280 -2.93 18.76 -25.69
CA ILE A 280 -3.45 17.61 -24.92
C ILE A 280 -2.93 17.65 -23.47
N VAL A 281 -1.64 17.90 -23.26
CA VAL A 281 -1.06 18.00 -21.90
C VAL A 281 -1.69 19.15 -21.11
N GLU A 282 -1.84 20.32 -21.74
CA GLU A 282 -2.53 21.48 -21.15
C GLU A 282 -3.98 21.16 -20.82
N LYS A 283 -4.68 20.42 -21.69
CA LYS A 283 -6.06 20.00 -21.43
C LYS A 283 -6.13 19.07 -20.22
N TRP A 284 -5.26 18.06 -20.12
CA TRP A 284 -5.19 17.19 -18.94
C TRP A 284 -4.90 17.99 -17.67
N LYS A 285 -3.92 18.91 -17.71
CA LYS A 285 -3.57 19.77 -16.57
C LYS A 285 -4.75 20.66 -16.16
N LYS A 286 -5.42 21.31 -17.12
CA LYS A 286 -6.58 22.16 -16.88
C LYS A 286 -7.75 21.38 -16.28
N GLU A 287 -8.06 20.22 -16.83
CA GLU A 287 -9.23 19.45 -16.41
C GLU A 287 -8.99 18.74 -15.08
N THR A 288 -7.79 18.24 -14.81
CA THR A 288 -7.51 17.35 -13.67
C THR A 288 -6.62 17.94 -12.58
N GLY A 289 -5.92 19.04 -12.87
CA GLY A 289 -4.87 19.57 -12.00
C GLY A 289 -3.68 18.63 -11.85
N ILE A 290 -3.46 17.70 -12.78
CA ILE A 290 -2.34 16.75 -12.78
C ILE A 290 -1.21 17.29 -13.65
N GLN A 291 0.01 17.26 -13.12
CA GLN A 291 1.22 17.54 -13.88
C GLN A 291 1.73 16.26 -14.53
N ILE A 292 1.84 16.27 -15.86
CA ILE A 292 2.33 15.13 -16.64
C ILE A 292 3.85 15.08 -16.57
N GLY A 293 4.41 13.99 -16.06
CA GLY A 293 5.86 13.79 -15.95
C GLY A 293 6.49 13.27 -17.23
N SER A 294 5.78 12.40 -17.97
CA SER A 294 6.28 11.86 -19.24
C SER A 294 5.18 11.62 -20.26
N ILE A 295 5.57 11.54 -21.54
CA ILE A 295 4.67 11.29 -22.66
C ILE A 295 5.14 10.05 -23.41
N ARG A 296 4.25 9.07 -23.58
CA ARG A 296 4.47 7.91 -24.43
C ARG A 296 3.66 8.05 -25.72
N LYS A 297 4.35 8.24 -26.84
CA LYS A 297 3.73 8.23 -28.17
C LYS A 297 3.58 6.79 -28.64
N LEU A 298 2.39 6.43 -29.10
CA LEU A 298 2.15 5.19 -29.80
C LEU A 298 2.03 5.52 -31.29
N GLU A 299 2.97 5.01 -32.08
CA GLU A 299 2.88 5.05 -33.54
C GLU A 299 1.92 3.97 -34.00
N THR A 300 0.99 4.31 -34.90
CA THR A 300 0.11 3.33 -35.52
C THR A 300 0.03 3.59 -37.00
N GLU A 301 0.38 2.59 -37.80
CA GLU A 301 0.31 2.61 -39.27
C GLU A 301 -1.13 2.47 -39.81
N THR A 302 -2.12 2.21 -38.95
CA THR A 302 -3.48 1.83 -39.37
C THR A 302 -4.49 2.99 -39.35
N ARG A 303 -5.39 2.99 -40.34
CA ARG A 303 -6.57 3.89 -40.48
C ARG A 303 -7.52 3.90 -39.26
N ASN A 304 -7.34 3.01 -38.27
CA ASN A 304 -8.17 2.93 -37.06
C ASN A 304 -7.81 3.95 -35.96
N ALA A 305 -6.89 4.89 -36.21
CA ALA A 305 -6.54 5.96 -35.27
C ALA A 305 -7.74 6.85 -34.89
N GLU A 306 -8.73 7.01 -35.78
CA GLU A 306 -9.90 7.88 -35.58
C GLU A 306 -10.86 7.39 -34.48
N ASN A 307 -10.88 6.09 -34.19
CA ASN A 307 -11.73 5.51 -33.15
C ASN A 307 -11.12 5.55 -31.75
N ARG A 308 -9.87 6.00 -31.61
CA ARG A 308 -9.16 6.05 -30.33
C ARG A 308 -9.48 7.34 -29.56
N ASN A 309 -9.23 7.29 -28.26
CA ASN A 309 -9.48 8.44 -27.38
C ASN A 309 -8.65 9.65 -27.84
N LYS A 310 -9.34 10.74 -28.22
CA LYS A 310 -8.74 11.97 -28.76
C LYS A 310 -7.75 12.65 -27.82
N PHE A 311 -7.87 12.39 -26.51
CA PHE A 311 -6.99 12.95 -25.49
C PHE A 311 -5.97 11.93 -24.95
N GLY A 312 -5.94 10.72 -25.51
CA GLY A 312 -5.15 9.62 -24.96
C GLY A 312 -5.66 9.13 -23.60
N SER A 313 -4.85 8.30 -22.95
CA SER A 313 -5.10 7.77 -21.60
C SER A 313 -3.96 8.17 -20.68
N LEU A 314 -4.30 8.50 -19.44
CA LEU A 314 -3.35 8.85 -18.40
C LEU A 314 -3.01 7.60 -17.59
N TYR A 315 -1.76 7.18 -17.60
CA TYR A 315 -1.26 6.13 -16.74
C TYR A 315 -0.75 6.74 -15.43
N ILE A 316 -1.34 6.32 -14.32
CA ILE A 316 -1.01 6.77 -12.96
C ILE A 316 -0.23 5.65 -12.29
N ARG A 317 0.93 5.95 -11.71
CA ARG A 317 1.84 4.95 -11.14
C ARG A 317 2.35 5.34 -9.77
N GLU A 318 2.71 4.32 -9.00
CA GLU A 318 3.50 4.42 -7.77
C GLU A 318 4.54 3.30 -7.81
N HIS A 319 5.80 3.66 -7.65
CA HIS A 319 6.95 2.77 -7.86
C HIS A 319 7.16 1.78 -6.71
N LYS A 320 6.56 2.02 -5.55
CA LYS A 320 6.61 1.10 -4.41
C LYS A 320 5.91 -0.23 -4.76
N LEU A 321 6.68 -1.31 -4.88
CA LEU A 321 6.17 -2.67 -5.10
C LEU A 321 5.14 -3.10 -4.03
N LEU A 322 5.41 -2.73 -2.77
CA LEU A 322 4.57 -3.03 -1.62
C LEU A 322 3.14 -2.49 -1.78
N VAL A 323 2.97 -1.31 -2.39
CA VAL A 323 1.64 -0.74 -2.68
C VAL A 323 0.84 -1.70 -3.55
N ARG A 324 1.44 -2.23 -4.62
CA ARG A 324 0.77 -3.17 -5.52
C ARG A 324 0.37 -4.46 -4.79
N GLU A 325 1.27 -5.02 -3.99
CA GLU A 325 1.00 -6.25 -3.24
C GLU A 325 -0.15 -6.06 -2.26
N ILE A 326 -0.19 -4.93 -1.55
CA ILE A 326 -1.31 -4.59 -0.67
C ILE A 326 -2.62 -4.48 -1.45
N TYR A 327 -2.64 -3.87 -2.64
CA TYR A 327 -3.85 -3.84 -3.47
C TYR A 327 -4.32 -5.23 -3.91
N VAL A 328 -3.40 -6.16 -4.21
CA VAL A 328 -3.75 -7.54 -4.56
C VAL A 328 -4.37 -8.25 -3.36
N GLU A 329 -3.85 -8.04 -2.16
CA GLU A 329 -4.43 -8.55 -0.92
C GLU A 329 -5.79 -7.90 -0.61
N MET A 330 -5.95 -6.60 -0.84
CA MET A 330 -7.24 -5.90 -0.72
C MET A 330 -8.30 -6.46 -1.66
N LEU A 331 -7.95 -6.71 -2.93
CA LEU A 331 -8.85 -7.33 -3.89
C LEU A 331 -9.29 -8.72 -3.43
N SER A 332 -8.32 -9.52 -2.96
CA SER A 332 -8.59 -10.88 -2.48
C SER A 332 -9.48 -10.87 -1.23
N ALA A 333 -9.21 -9.98 -0.28
CA ALA A 333 -10.02 -9.81 0.92
C ALA A 333 -11.43 -9.29 0.60
N LEU A 334 -11.58 -8.33 -0.31
CA LEU A 334 -12.88 -7.80 -0.73
C LEU A 334 -13.74 -8.88 -1.40
N LEU A 335 -13.18 -9.62 -2.36
CA LEU A 335 -13.90 -10.70 -3.06
C LEU A 335 -14.32 -11.81 -2.09
N LYS A 336 -13.44 -12.16 -1.14
CA LYS A 336 -13.76 -13.09 -0.06
C LYS A 336 -14.91 -12.56 0.80
N LYS A 337 -14.86 -11.30 1.23
CA LYS A 337 -15.94 -10.63 2.00
C LYS A 337 -17.27 -10.67 1.25
N ILE A 338 -17.28 -10.33 -0.04
CA ILE A 338 -18.47 -10.39 -0.90
C ILE A 338 -19.09 -11.79 -0.89
N THR A 339 -18.26 -12.83 -1.05
CA THR A 339 -18.70 -14.22 -1.12
C THR A 339 -19.20 -14.74 0.23
N GLU A 340 -18.49 -14.46 1.32
CA GLU A 340 -18.82 -14.96 2.67
C GLU A 340 -20.06 -14.28 3.28
N THR A 341 -20.23 -12.98 3.01
CA THR A 341 -21.34 -12.20 3.60
C THR A 341 -22.59 -12.18 2.74
N HIS A 342 -22.48 -12.58 1.46
CA HIS A 342 -23.53 -12.40 0.45
C HIS A 342 -24.07 -10.96 0.35
N ASP A 343 -23.24 -9.95 0.65
CA ASP A 343 -23.63 -8.54 0.58
C ASP A 343 -23.78 -8.09 -0.89
N ARG A 344 -25.03 -8.00 -1.35
CA ARG A 344 -25.39 -7.56 -2.70
C ARG A 344 -24.95 -6.13 -3.00
N ARG A 345 -24.98 -5.22 -2.03
CA ARG A 345 -24.59 -3.81 -2.24
C ARG A 345 -23.09 -3.71 -2.45
N LEU A 346 -22.31 -4.45 -1.67
CA LEU A 346 -20.88 -4.54 -1.82
C LEU A 346 -20.47 -5.15 -3.16
N ALA A 347 -21.13 -6.25 -3.55
CA ALA A 347 -20.92 -6.92 -4.83
C ALA A 347 -21.22 -5.99 -6.02
N TRP A 348 -22.36 -5.26 -5.97
CA TRP A 348 -22.69 -4.28 -7.01
C TRP A 348 -21.70 -3.12 -7.07
N ASN A 349 -21.25 -2.58 -5.94
CA ASN A 349 -20.26 -1.51 -5.94
C ASN A 349 -18.96 -1.96 -6.62
N PHE A 350 -18.47 -3.16 -6.27
CA PHE A 350 -17.30 -3.75 -6.93
C PHE A 350 -17.53 -3.94 -8.44
N LEU A 351 -18.65 -4.56 -8.83
CA LEU A 351 -18.97 -4.81 -10.24
C LEU A 351 -19.08 -3.52 -11.05
N LEU A 352 -19.74 -2.48 -10.51
CA LEU A 352 -19.84 -1.17 -11.17
C LEU A 352 -18.47 -0.53 -11.37
N GLY A 353 -17.55 -0.72 -10.43
CA GLY A 353 -16.15 -0.36 -10.61
C GLY A 353 -15.50 -1.08 -11.79
N VAL A 354 -15.69 -2.40 -11.89
CA VAL A 354 -15.18 -3.21 -13.03
C VAL A 354 -15.73 -2.71 -14.36
N LEU A 355 -17.02 -2.31 -14.40
CA LEU A 355 -17.64 -1.77 -15.61
C LEU A 355 -16.95 -0.49 -16.11
N GLU A 356 -16.39 0.33 -15.24
CA GLU A 356 -15.70 1.56 -15.66
C GLU A 356 -14.48 1.30 -16.54
N GLY A 357 -13.75 0.21 -16.28
CA GLY A 357 -12.60 -0.20 -17.08
C GLY A 357 -13.01 -1.02 -18.29
N ASP A 358 -13.53 -2.23 -18.04
CA ASP A 358 -13.72 -3.26 -19.06
C ASP A 358 -15.17 -3.38 -19.58
N GLY A 359 -16.13 -2.68 -18.97
CA GLY A 359 -17.53 -2.71 -19.36
C GLY A 359 -17.79 -2.02 -20.70
N ALA A 360 -18.49 -2.71 -21.61
CA ALA A 360 -18.85 -2.17 -22.92
C ALA A 360 -20.32 -2.46 -23.29
N PRO A 361 -21.13 -1.43 -23.61
CA PRO A 361 -22.46 -1.67 -24.18
C PRO A 361 -22.31 -2.21 -25.62
N LYS A 362 -22.64 -3.50 -25.81
CA LYS A 362 -22.46 -4.25 -27.07
C LYS A 362 -23.71 -4.23 -27.94
N SER A 363 -24.82 -4.77 -27.47
CA SER A 363 -26.07 -4.89 -28.25
C SER A 363 -26.77 -3.54 -28.45
N LYS A 364 -27.20 -3.26 -29.69
CA LYS A 364 -28.02 -2.08 -30.02
C LYS A 364 -29.52 -2.27 -29.67
N LYS A 365 -30.02 -3.51 -29.68
CA LYS A 365 -31.47 -3.82 -29.56
C LYS A 365 -31.91 -4.25 -28.15
N HIS A 366 -31.04 -4.93 -27.41
CA HIS A 366 -31.42 -5.57 -26.14
C HIS A 366 -30.69 -5.00 -24.92
N CYS A 367 -29.80 -4.02 -25.13
CA CYS A 367 -28.92 -3.40 -24.13
C CYS A 367 -28.25 -4.42 -23.19
N HIS A 368 -27.15 -5.01 -23.65
CA HIS A 368 -26.28 -5.83 -22.80
C HIS A 368 -24.97 -5.08 -22.56
N ILE A 369 -24.46 -5.19 -21.34
CA ILE A 369 -23.11 -4.76 -20.98
C ILE A 369 -22.23 -6.01 -20.98
N GLU A 370 -21.26 -6.04 -21.88
CA GLU A 370 -20.23 -7.09 -21.96
C GLU A 370 -19.04 -6.65 -21.10
N ILE A 371 -18.53 -7.53 -20.25
CA ILE A 371 -17.21 -7.43 -19.64
C ILE A 371 -16.31 -8.45 -20.34
N VAL A 372 -15.17 -8.03 -20.86
CA VAL A 372 -14.20 -8.92 -21.50
C VAL A 372 -12.96 -9.00 -20.62
N THR A 373 -12.57 -10.19 -20.21
CA THR A 373 -11.41 -10.41 -19.35
C THR A 373 -10.69 -11.73 -19.70
N ASN A 374 -9.63 -12.07 -18.97
CA ASN A 374 -8.90 -13.32 -19.10
C ASN A 374 -9.51 -14.42 -18.20
N VAL A 375 -8.99 -15.65 -18.32
CA VAL A 375 -9.50 -16.82 -17.59
C VAL A 375 -9.26 -16.71 -16.06
N GLU A 376 -8.13 -16.17 -15.61
CA GLU A 376 -7.85 -16.04 -14.16
C GLU A 376 -8.80 -15.05 -13.47
N GLU A 377 -9.14 -13.96 -14.17
CA GLU A 377 -10.00 -12.89 -13.67
C GLU A 377 -11.50 -13.23 -13.81
N ILE A 378 -11.91 -13.97 -14.85
CA ILE A 378 -13.34 -14.33 -15.01
C ILE A 378 -13.85 -15.19 -13.86
N ASP A 379 -13.05 -16.13 -13.35
CA ASP A 379 -13.45 -17.01 -12.25
C ASP A 379 -13.67 -16.22 -10.96
N ARG A 380 -12.90 -15.14 -10.76
CA ARG A 380 -13.06 -14.21 -9.64
C ARG A 380 -14.29 -13.33 -9.79
N LEU A 381 -14.57 -12.86 -11.01
CA LEU A 381 -15.79 -12.11 -11.32
C LEU A 381 -17.04 -12.96 -11.15
N GLN A 382 -16.99 -14.23 -11.57
CA GLN A 382 -18.15 -15.14 -11.48
C GLN A 382 -18.65 -15.28 -10.05
N ARG A 383 -17.77 -15.42 -9.06
CA ARG A 383 -18.17 -15.47 -7.64
C ARG A 383 -18.94 -14.23 -7.20
N GLY A 384 -18.59 -13.05 -7.73
CA GLY A 384 -19.33 -11.81 -7.49
C GLY A 384 -20.71 -11.81 -8.18
N PHE A 385 -20.80 -12.36 -9.39
CA PHE A 385 -22.06 -12.53 -10.11
C PHE A 385 -22.98 -13.53 -9.40
N ASP A 386 -22.44 -14.61 -8.84
CA ASP A 386 -23.20 -15.63 -8.11
C ASP A 386 -23.89 -15.02 -6.87
N VAL A 387 -23.19 -14.15 -6.13
CA VAL A 387 -23.77 -13.40 -4.99
C VAL A 387 -24.90 -12.47 -5.45
N LEU A 388 -24.74 -11.84 -6.62
CA LEU A 388 -25.75 -10.99 -7.21
C LEU A 388 -26.92 -11.78 -7.83
N ARG A 389 -26.76 -13.10 -8.02
CA ARG A 389 -27.68 -13.97 -8.77
C ARG A 389 -27.96 -13.40 -10.16
N LEU A 390 -26.91 -12.90 -10.82
CA LEU A 390 -27.01 -12.42 -12.19
C LEU A 390 -26.93 -13.62 -13.13
N ASP A 391 -27.94 -13.79 -13.98
CA ASP A 391 -27.90 -14.77 -15.08
C ASP A 391 -26.93 -14.29 -16.17
N GLY A 392 -25.64 -14.47 -15.92
CA GLY A 392 -24.55 -14.12 -16.82
C GLY A 392 -24.04 -15.33 -17.57
N GLU A 393 -24.28 -15.41 -18.88
CA GLU A 393 -23.63 -16.42 -19.72
C GLU A 393 -22.15 -16.05 -19.94
N ILE A 394 -21.24 -16.99 -19.64
CA ILE A 394 -19.81 -16.88 -19.97
C ILE A 394 -19.58 -17.40 -21.39
N TYR A 395 -19.11 -16.53 -22.28
CA TYR A 395 -18.74 -16.91 -23.65
C TYR A 395 -17.22 -16.99 -23.81
N ARG A 396 -16.73 -17.97 -24.58
CA ARG A 396 -15.33 -18.02 -25.01
C ARG A 396 -15.11 -17.02 -26.14
N LYS A 397 -14.07 -16.19 -26.03
CA LYS A 397 -13.66 -15.20 -27.03
C LYS A 397 -12.23 -15.50 -27.45
N GLY A 398 -12.08 -16.47 -28.36
CA GLY A 398 -10.78 -17.06 -28.72
C GLY A 398 -10.16 -17.87 -27.57
N ASP A 399 -8.86 -18.15 -27.69
CA ASP A 399 -8.17 -19.10 -26.79
C ASP A 399 -8.03 -18.60 -25.35
N LYS A 400 -7.80 -17.28 -25.16
CA LYS A 400 -7.49 -16.69 -23.86
C LYS A 400 -8.55 -15.71 -23.32
N GLY A 401 -9.51 -15.32 -24.15
CA GLY A 401 -10.55 -14.36 -23.78
C GLY A 401 -11.80 -15.04 -23.24
N ARG A 402 -12.39 -14.43 -22.22
CA ARG A 402 -13.73 -14.77 -21.70
C ARG A 402 -14.55 -13.50 -21.64
N SER A 403 -15.85 -13.61 -21.88
CA SER A 403 -16.77 -12.50 -21.66
C SER A 403 -17.98 -12.94 -20.85
N ILE A 404 -18.47 -12.02 -20.02
CA ILE A 404 -19.72 -12.17 -19.27
C ILE A 404 -20.63 -11.00 -19.62
N ASN A 405 -21.92 -11.30 -19.79
CA ASN A 405 -22.93 -10.32 -20.18
C ASN A 405 -23.89 -10.03 -19.04
N ILE A 406 -24.19 -8.76 -18.82
CA ILE A 406 -25.28 -8.30 -17.95
C ILE A 406 -26.43 -7.86 -18.85
N GLY A 407 -27.58 -8.52 -18.73
CA GLY A 407 -28.79 -8.24 -19.49
C GLY A 407 -29.50 -6.97 -19.04
N SER A 408 -30.36 -6.42 -19.91
CA SER A 408 -31.12 -5.20 -19.61
C SER A 408 -32.12 -5.37 -18.47
N LEU A 409 -32.73 -6.54 -18.32
CA LEU A 409 -33.66 -6.80 -17.21
C LEU A 409 -32.96 -6.77 -15.86
N GLU A 410 -31.76 -7.35 -15.76
CA GLU A 410 -30.92 -7.27 -14.56
C GLU A 410 -30.60 -5.81 -14.20
N LEU A 411 -30.24 -5.01 -15.19
CA LEU A 411 -29.98 -3.59 -15.00
C LEU A 411 -31.23 -2.88 -14.48
N ILE A 412 -32.38 -3.09 -15.14
CA ILE A 412 -33.67 -2.47 -14.78
C ILE A 412 -34.07 -2.84 -13.35
N CYS A 413 -34.02 -4.13 -12.99
CA CYS A 413 -34.38 -4.60 -11.66
C CYS A 413 -33.50 -4.02 -10.55
N ASN A 414 -32.27 -3.61 -10.86
CA ASN A 414 -31.32 -3.07 -9.90
C ASN A 414 -31.09 -1.55 -10.04
N LEU A 415 -31.87 -0.82 -10.86
CA LEU A 415 -31.65 0.60 -11.17
C LEU A 415 -31.61 1.52 -9.94
N GLU A 416 -32.39 1.24 -8.90
CA GLU A 416 -32.34 2.00 -7.64
C GLU A 416 -30.95 1.99 -7.02
N LEU A 417 -30.26 0.84 -7.09
CA LEU A 417 -28.94 0.64 -6.51
C LEU A 417 -27.81 1.10 -7.43
N ILE A 418 -27.96 0.89 -8.74
CA ILE A 418 -26.85 1.05 -9.69
C ILE A 418 -26.92 2.31 -10.55
N GLY A 419 -28.09 2.93 -10.68
CA GLY A 419 -28.37 3.93 -11.73
C GLY A 419 -27.40 5.11 -11.74
N ASP A 420 -27.11 5.67 -10.58
CA ASP A 420 -26.29 6.88 -10.44
C ASP A 420 -24.79 6.60 -10.65
N LYS A 421 -24.42 5.32 -10.51
CA LYS A 421 -23.05 4.82 -10.59
C LYS A 421 -22.72 4.17 -11.94
N LEU A 422 -23.73 3.81 -12.73
CA LEU A 422 -23.54 3.11 -13.99
C LEU A 422 -22.74 3.97 -14.99
N PHE A 423 -21.49 3.57 -15.26
CA PHE A 423 -20.52 4.31 -16.09
C PHE A 423 -20.36 5.79 -15.67
N HIS A 424 -20.44 6.07 -14.37
CA HIS A 424 -20.33 7.41 -13.81
C HIS A 424 -19.04 8.14 -14.23
N LEU A 425 -17.93 7.41 -14.31
CA LEU A 425 -16.62 7.94 -14.70
C LEU A 425 -16.41 7.91 -16.22
N TYR A 426 -17.32 7.32 -16.99
CA TYR A 426 -17.22 7.19 -18.44
C TYR A 426 -18.47 7.72 -19.18
N PRO A 427 -18.64 9.06 -19.31
CA PRO A 427 -19.87 9.68 -19.82
C PRO A 427 -20.31 9.22 -21.22
N LYS A 428 -19.37 8.88 -22.10
CA LYS A 428 -19.68 8.34 -23.44
C LYS A 428 -20.33 6.95 -23.36
N ARG A 429 -19.85 6.08 -22.47
CA ARG A 429 -20.42 4.74 -22.24
C ARG A 429 -21.77 4.88 -21.53
N ARG A 430 -21.87 5.74 -20.50
CA ARG A 430 -23.13 6.04 -19.81
C ARG A 430 -24.25 6.41 -20.76
N ARG A 431 -24.08 7.47 -21.57
CA ARG A 431 -25.08 7.92 -22.55
C ARG A 431 -25.50 6.82 -23.52
N LYS A 432 -24.52 6.05 -24.01
CA LYS A 432 -24.78 4.94 -24.94
C LYS A 432 -25.56 3.81 -24.27
N THR A 433 -25.27 3.49 -23.01
CA THR A 433 -25.97 2.49 -22.21
C THR A 433 -27.39 2.96 -21.91
N ILE A 434 -27.57 4.18 -21.41
CA ILE A 434 -28.89 4.77 -21.11
C ILE A 434 -29.80 4.74 -22.34
N ARG A 435 -29.33 5.27 -23.48
CA ARG A 435 -30.10 5.26 -24.73
C ARG A 435 -30.60 3.86 -25.10
N ARG A 436 -29.68 2.89 -25.07
CA ARG A 436 -30.00 1.50 -25.43
C ARG A 436 -30.93 0.84 -24.42
N LEU A 437 -30.80 1.17 -23.13
CA LEU A 437 -31.65 0.64 -22.07
C LEU A 437 -33.08 1.14 -22.24
N LEU A 438 -33.25 2.44 -22.51
CA LEU A 438 -34.54 3.07 -22.76
C LEU A 438 -35.24 2.55 -24.01
N ASP A 439 -34.48 2.08 -25.01
CA ASP A 439 -35.01 1.47 -26.23
C ASP A 439 -35.53 0.03 -26.03
N THR A 440 -35.27 -0.60 -24.87
CA THR A 440 -35.73 -1.97 -24.60
C THR A 440 -37.24 -2.04 -24.37
N GLY A 441 -37.87 -3.14 -24.80
CA GLY A 441 -39.32 -3.36 -24.60
C GLY A 441 -39.74 -3.31 -23.13
N ALA A 442 -38.88 -3.75 -22.21
CA ALA A 442 -39.13 -3.66 -20.77
C ALA A 442 -39.16 -2.20 -20.28
N ALA A 443 -38.15 -1.40 -20.62
CA ALA A 443 -38.10 0.00 -20.21
C ALA A 443 -39.24 0.82 -20.82
N ARG A 444 -39.55 0.61 -22.12
CA ARG A 444 -40.66 1.26 -22.80
C ARG A 444 -42.02 0.92 -22.17
N PHE A 445 -42.21 -0.34 -21.78
CA PHE A 445 -43.41 -0.78 -21.07
C PHE A 445 -43.53 -0.10 -19.69
N ILE A 446 -42.48 -0.11 -18.88
CA ILE A 446 -42.47 0.55 -17.55
C ILE A 446 -42.75 2.06 -17.66
N LEU A 447 -42.19 2.71 -18.68
CA LEU A 447 -42.41 4.14 -18.94
C LEU A 447 -43.82 4.47 -19.45
N GLY A 448 -44.60 3.47 -19.88
CA GLY A 448 -45.90 3.65 -20.54
C GLY A 448 -45.78 4.10 -22.00
N LYS A 449 -44.62 3.94 -22.64
CA LYS A 449 -44.37 4.26 -24.06
C LYS A 449 -44.74 3.10 -25.00
N GLN A 450 -45.15 1.96 -24.44
CA GLN A 450 -45.56 0.76 -25.15
C GLN A 450 -46.58 0.00 -24.30
N GLU A 451 -47.74 -0.33 -24.88
CA GLU A 451 -48.88 -0.91 -24.15
C GLU A 451 -48.63 -2.36 -23.70
N SER A 452 -47.85 -3.13 -24.46
CA SER A 452 -47.59 -4.54 -24.17
C SER A 452 -46.12 -4.92 -24.35
N THR A 453 -45.62 -5.81 -23.51
CA THR A 453 -44.32 -6.50 -23.67
C THR A 453 -44.52 -8.02 -23.58
N ALA A 454 -43.51 -8.79 -23.96
CA ALA A 454 -43.57 -10.26 -23.95
C ALA A 454 -43.90 -10.80 -22.54
N GLY A 455 -44.68 -11.89 -22.46
CA GLY A 455 -45.15 -12.44 -21.19
C GLY A 455 -44.03 -12.80 -20.21
N TRP A 456 -42.95 -13.40 -20.70
CA TRP A 456 -41.77 -13.73 -19.88
C TRP A 456 -41.07 -12.49 -19.30
N VAL A 457 -41.07 -11.36 -20.02
CA VAL A 457 -40.54 -10.08 -19.50
C VAL A 457 -41.41 -9.58 -18.35
N LYS A 458 -42.74 -9.68 -18.47
CA LYS A 458 -43.67 -9.29 -17.40
C LYS A 458 -43.46 -10.15 -16.15
N ASN A 459 -43.28 -11.46 -16.32
CA ASN A 459 -42.99 -12.37 -15.20
C ASN A 459 -41.67 -12.03 -14.52
N TYR A 460 -40.61 -11.78 -15.29
CA TYR A 460 -39.32 -11.38 -14.74
C TYR A 460 -39.40 -10.06 -13.94
N LEU A 461 -40.10 -9.05 -14.48
CA LEU A 461 -40.31 -7.78 -13.76
C LEU A 461 -41.18 -7.95 -12.50
N LYS A 462 -42.12 -8.90 -12.52
CA LYS A 462 -42.94 -9.27 -11.35
C LYS A 462 -42.09 -9.95 -10.28
N GLU A 463 -41.26 -10.92 -10.63
CA GLU A 463 -40.30 -11.57 -9.72
C GLU A 463 -39.31 -10.56 -9.13
N GLY A 464 -38.89 -9.58 -9.94
CA GLY A 464 -38.09 -8.44 -9.52
C GLY A 464 -38.84 -7.42 -8.64
N GLY A 465 -40.13 -7.63 -8.35
CA GLY A 465 -40.95 -6.75 -7.51
C GLY A 465 -41.34 -5.41 -8.14
N ILE A 466 -41.12 -5.23 -9.44
CA ILE A 466 -41.49 -4.03 -10.20
C ILE A 466 -42.98 -4.05 -10.57
N LEU A 467 -43.51 -5.24 -10.85
CA LEU A 467 -44.92 -5.46 -11.17
C LEU A 467 -45.58 -6.33 -10.10
N ASN A 468 -46.89 -6.17 -9.91
CA ASN A 468 -47.69 -7.06 -9.05
C ASN A 468 -48.28 -8.24 -9.85
N GLU A 469 -49.07 -9.09 -9.19
CA GLU A 469 -49.76 -10.25 -9.78
C GLU A 469 -50.62 -9.91 -11.02
N ARG A 470 -51.15 -8.68 -11.08
CA ARG A 470 -51.96 -8.18 -12.19
C ARG A 470 -51.13 -7.43 -13.24
N PHE A 471 -49.81 -7.50 -13.15
CA PHE A 471 -48.85 -6.78 -14.00
C PHE A 471 -48.95 -5.25 -13.97
N ASN A 472 -49.48 -4.69 -12.88
CA ASN A 472 -49.46 -3.25 -12.62
C ASN A 472 -48.18 -2.87 -11.86
N LEU A 473 -47.68 -1.64 -12.06
CA LEU A 473 -46.51 -1.13 -11.34
C LEU A 473 -46.76 -1.10 -9.82
N THR A 474 -45.84 -1.67 -9.06
CA THR A 474 -45.75 -1.53 -7.60
C THR A 474 -45.17 -0.15 -7.24
N ASP A 475 -45.08 0.18 -5.95
CA ASP A 475 -44.37 1.39 -5.51
C ASP A 475 -42.90 1.39 -5.92
N ARG A 476 -42.25 0.23 -5.83
CA ARG A 476 -40.90 0.03 -6.36
C ARG A 476 -40.86 0.26 -7.87
N GLY A 477 -41.83 -0.30 -8.61
CA GLY A 477 -41.94 -0.08 -10.05
C GLY A 477 -42.12 1.40 -10.43
N ARG A 478 -42.87 2.17 -9.64
CA ARG A 478 -43.01 3.62 -9.82
C ARG A 478 -41.69 4.36 -9.60
N LYS A 479 -40.90 3.98 -8.58
CA LYS A 479 -39.55 4.54 -8.37
C LYS A 479 -38.61 4.24 -9.53
N ILE A 480 -38.61 3.00 -10.02
CA ILE A 480 -37.83 2.59 -11.19
C ILE A 480 -38.27 3.38 -12.43
N ARG A 481 -39.58 3.57 -12.63
CA ARG A 481 -40.12 4.44 -13.70
C ARG A 481 -39.58 5.87 -13.58
N GLY A 482 -39.56 6.44 -12.38
CA GLY A 482 -38.97 7.75 -12.11
C GLY A 482 -37.51 7.82 -12.53
N LYS A 483 -36.67 6.87 -12.08
CA LYS A 483 -35.25 6.80 -12.46
C LYS A 483 -35.04 6.65 -13.98
N LEU A 484 -35.85 5.85 -14.66
CA LEU A 484 -35.81 5.74 -16.12
C LEU A 484 -36.21 7.05 -16.80
N GLY A 485 -37.15 7.80 -16.22
CA GLY A 485 -37.53 9.15 -16.64
C GLY A 485 -36.37 10.13 -16.53
N GLU A 486 -35.75 10.23 -15.35
CA GLU A 486 -34.57 11.07 -15.09
C GLU A 486 -33.42 10.74 -16.07
N MET A 487 -33.15 9.44 -16.28
CA MET A 487 -32.15 9.01 -17.26
C MET A 487 -32.50 9.43 -18.71
N SER A 488 -33.79 9.53 -19.05
CA SER A 488 -34.22 10.03 -20.36
C SER A 488 -33.93 11.52 -20.53
N GLU A 489 -33.96 12.29 -19.45
CA GLU A 489 -33.63 13.73 -19.44
C GLU A 489 -32.12 13.98 -19.53
N GLU A 490 -31.28 13.02 -19.11
CA GLU A 490 -29.81 13.08 -19.30
C GLU A 490 -29.37 12.96 -20.78
N LEU A 491 -30.27 12.55 -21.68
CA LEU A 491 -29.96 12.40 -23.10
C LEU A 491 -30.13 13.74 -23.84
N PRO A 492 -29.10 14.22 -24.56
CA PRO A 492 -29.18 15.44 -25.37
C PRO A 492 -30.00 15.27 -26.65
#